data_AF-A0A528AAS1-F1
#
_entry.id   AF-A0A528AAS1-F1
#
_cell.length_a   1.000
_cell.length_b   1.000
_cell.length_c   1.000
_cell.angle_alpha   90.00
_cell.angle_beta   90.00
_cell.angle_gamma   90.00
#
_symmetry.space_group_name_H-M   'P 1'
#
loop_
_entity.id
_entity.type
_entity.pdbx_description
1 polymer ?
#
loop_
_entity_poly.entity_id
_entity_poly.type
_entity_poly.pdbx_seq_one_letter_code
_entity_poly.pdbx_strand_id
1 'polypeptide(L)'
;MLTGDLAPQSDLVLLQQALQSDDPRVRMHAAEGAALAGQIWLVGDMLRAWQNAEEARDHEVIGFSICDLLEKPGGDLESYADSFPFKDVDQVLAEIPGLKSVEEQLRLLAEGTPEFVRRTEEAYRTTRSKLANDQVFIFEADVWTMESFVQQLQDQISQEVAPAFYNYRHRFEAYTGIDCTSFFKGGSANRLAIMAALETFTESNAAANYLPGRRYFAGHLIPA
;
A
#
# COMPACT_ATOMS: atom_id res chain seq x y z
N MET A 1 15.79 -3.82 1.20
CA MET A 1 14.36 -3.99 1.53
C MET A 1 13.86 -5.10 0.62
N LEU A 2 13.54 -6.28 1.16
CA LEU A 2 12.84 -7.31 0.38
C LEU A 2 11.41 -6.80 0.16
N THR A 3 10.91 -6.86 -1.06
CA THR A 3 9.54 -6.47 -1.37
C THR A 3 8.60 -7.51 -0.72
N GLY A 4 7.61 -7.06 0.07
CA GLY A 4 6.71 -7.96 0.82
C GLY A 4 5.81 -8.85 -0.04
N ASP A 5 5.86 -8.68 -1.37
CA ASP A 5 5.15 -9.48 -2.36
C ASP A 5 5.82 -10.81 -2.72
N LEU A 6 7.00 -11.11 -2.18
CA LEU A 6 7.75 -12.32 -2.52
C LEU A 6 7.35 -13.56 -1.70
N ALA A 7 6.55 -13.39 -0.66
CA ALA A 7 6.13 -14.49 0.22
C ALA A 7 5.01 -15.33 -0.42
N PRO A 8 5.00 -16.67 -0.28
CA PRO A 8 3.88 -17.49 -0.73
C PRO A 8 2.60 -17.12 0.02
N GLN A 9 1.43 -17.45 -0.55
CA GLN A 9 0.15 -17.08 0.05
C GLN A 9 -0.04 -17.61 1.47
N SER A 10 0.51 -18.80 1.77
CA SER A 10 0.50 -19.40 3.12
C SER A 10 1.10 -18.49 4.18
N ASP A 11 2.13 -17.73 3.80
CA ASP A 11 2.91 -16.93 4.73
C ASP A 11 2.23 -15.58 4.98
N LEU A 12 1.30 -15.16 4.11
CA LEU A 12 0.52 -13.94 4.31
C LEU A 12 -0.47 -14.06 5.48
N VAL A 13 -0.79 -15.28 5.93
CA VAL A 13 -1.54 -15.50 7.18
C VAL A 13 -0.78 -14.95 8.40
N LEU A 14 0.55 -14.91 8.35
CA LEU A 14 1.35 -14.29 9.42
C LEU A 14 1.11 -12.79 9.50
N LEU A 15 0.84 -12.11 8.37
CA LEU A 15 0.50 -10.69 8.37
C LEU A 15 -0.85 -10.45 9.05
N GLN A 16 -1.85 -11.30 8.78
CA GLN A 16 -3.14 -11.24 9.47
C GLN A 16 -2.98 -11.38 11.00
N GLN A 17 -2.15 -12.32 11.45
CA GLN A 17 -1.88 -12.49 12.88
C GLN A 17 -1.12 -11.28 13.47
N ALA A 18 -0.13 -10.78 12.73
CA ALA A 18 0.67 -9.63 13.16
C ALA A 18 -0.13 -8.32 13.23
N LEU A 19 -1.13 -8.14 12.35
CA LEU A 19 -2.08 -7.02 12.41
C LEU A 19 -2.93 -7.02 13.70
N GLN A 20 -3.04 -8.16 14.38
CA GLN A 20 -3.76 -8.30 15.66
C GLN A 20 -2.83 -8.21 16.88
N SER A 21 -1.54 -7.95 16.69
CA SER A 21 -0.56 -7.81 17.77
C SER A 21 -0.88 -6.62 18.66
N ASP A 22 -0.62 -6.73 19.97
CA ASP A 22 -0.70 -5.59 20.90
C ASP A 22 0.47 -4.60 20.70
N ASP A 23 1.60 -5.05 20.14
CA ASP A 23 2.75 -4.19 19.81
C ASP A 23 2.46 -3.34 18.56
N PRO A 24 2.41 -2.00 18.66
CA PRO A 24 2.18 -1.10 17.52
C PRO A 24 3.19 -1.27 16.39
N ARG A 25 4.46 -1.55 16.70
CA ARG A 25 5.50 -1.72 15.67
C ARG A 25 5.24 -2.94 14.80
N VAL A 26 4.74 -4.01 15.42
CA VAL A 26 4.39 -5.23 14.71
C VAL A 26 3.20 -4.97 13.78
N ARG A 27 2.17 -4.26 14.25
CA ARG A 27 1.00 -3.90 13.42
C ARG A 27 1.38 -3.01 12.24
N MET A 28 2.16 -1.95 12.48
CA MET A 28 2.64 -1.04 11.43
C MET A 28 3.37 -1.80 10.33
N HIS A 29 4.37 -2.62 10.68
CA HIS A 29 5.12 -3.40 9.69
C HIS A 29 4.29 -4.47 9.01
N ALA A 30 3.30 -5.04 9.70
CA ALA A 30 2.36 -5.98 9.10
C ALA A 30 1.46 -5.28 8.06
N ALA A 31 1.02 -4.04 8.32
CA ALA A 31 0.25 -3.24 7.38
C ALA A 31 1.07 -2.86 6.14
N GLU A 32 2.31 -2.40 6.32
CA GLU A 32 3.23 -2.14 5.20
C GLU A 32 3.43 -3.42 4.37
N GLY A 33 3.68 -4.56 5.04
CA GLY A 33 3.81 -5.86 4.39
C GLY A 33 2.56 -6.28 3.62
N ALA A 34 1.37 -6.05 4.18
CA ALA A 34 0.08 -6.35 3.56
C ALA A 34 -0.16 -5.51 2.30
N ALA A 35 0.15 -4.21 2.37
CA ALA A 35 0.09 -3.30 1.23
C ALA A 35 1.04 -3.74 0.11
N LEU A 36 2.29 -4.06 0.48
CA LEU A 36 3.29 -4.54 -0.49
C LEU A 36 2.87 -5.87 -1.13
N ALA A 37 2.25 -6.78 -0.37
CA ALA A 37 1.78 -8.08 -0.83
C ALA A 37 0.60 -7.99 -1.81
N GLY A 38 -0.09 -6.85 -1.88
CA GLY A 38 -1.13 -6.58 -2.89
C GLY A 38 -2.36 -7.48 -2.75
N GLN A 39 -2.69 -7.92 -1.53
CA GLN A 39 -3.80 -8.83 -1.27
C GLN A 39 -4.92 -8.12 -0.52
N ILE A 40 -6.04 -7.87 -1.21
CA ILE A 40 -7.13 -7.04 -0.66
C ILE A 40 -7.85 -7.68 0.54
N TRP A 41 -7.79 -8.99 0.72
CA TRP A 41 -8.47 -9.64 1.85
C TRP A 41 -7.89 -9.23 3.21
N LEU A 42 -6.66 -8.70 3.24
CA LEU A 42 -6.04 -8.15 4.45
C LEU A 42 -6.60 -6.77 4.84
N VAL A 43 -7.31 -6.08 3.95
CA VAL A 43 -7.82 -4.71 4.21
C VAL A 43 -8.72 -4.66 5.44
N GLY A 44 -9.55 -5.68 5.66
CA GLY A 44 -10.39 -5.73 6.86
C GLY A 44 -9.58 -5.88 8.16
N ASP A 45 -8.47 -6.61 8.13
CA ASP A 45 -7.55 -6.73 9.26
C ASP A 45 -6.76 -5.42 9.47
N MET A 46 -6.29 -4.79 8.38
CA MET A 46 -5.61 -3.50 8.43
C MET A 46 -6.52 -2.40 8.99
N LEU A 47 -7.78 -2.35 8.55
CA LEU A 47 -8.74 -1.35 9.02
C LEU A 47 -9.07 -1.55 10.50
N ARG A 48 -9.18 -2.79 10.98
CA ARG A 48 -9.34 -3.07 12.41
C ARG A 48 -8.10 -2.68 13.21
N ALA A 49 -6.90 -2.96 12.69
CA ALA A 49 -5.65 -2.52 13.31
C ALA A 49 -5.58 -0.99 13.42
N TRP A 50 -5.93 -0.29 12.34
CA TRP A 50 -6.05 1.17 12.33
C TRP A 50 -7.09 1.65 13.35
N GLN A 51 -8.28 1.05 13.39
CA GLN A 51 -9.31 1.40 14.36
C GLN A 51 -8.90 1.13 15.81
N ASN A 52 -7.96 0.21 16.08
CA ASN A 52 -7.50 -0.10 17.43
C ASN A 52 -6.20 0.61 17.80
N ALA A 53 -5.61 1.38 16.88
CA ALA A 53 -4.42 2.15 17.15
C ALA A 53 -4.68 3.21 18.23
N GLU A 54 -3.78 3.31 19.19
CA GLU A 54 -3.82 4.31 20.27
C GLU A 54 -2.86 5.48 20.00
N GLU A 55 -1.87 5.27 19.13
CA GLU A 55 -0.87 6.27 18.78
C GLU A 55 -1.14 6.85 17.39
N ALA A 56 -0.97 8.18 17.24
CA ALA A 56 -1.15 8.86 15.96
C ALA A 56 -0.26 8.29 14.85
N ARG A 57 0.97 7.89 15.20
CA ARG A 57 1.90 7.27 14.24
C ARG A 57 1.40 5.93 13.71
N ASP A 58 0.75 5.13 14.56
CA ASP A 58 0.20 3.83 14.17
C ASP A 58 -0.99 4.01 13.21
N HIS A 59 -1.86 4.98 13.51
CA HIS A 59 -2.90 5.44 12.58
C HIS A 59 -2.34 5.88 11.23
N GLU A 60 -1.33 6.76 11.24
CA GLU A 60 -0.72 7.30 10.03
C GLU A 60 -0.14 6.18 9.14
N VAL A 61 0.72 5.32 9.71
CA VAL A 61 1.40 4.26 8.95
C VAL A 61 0.42 3.21 8.41
N ILE A 62 -0.52 2.74 9.23
CA ILE A 62 -1.52 1.77 8.78
C ILE A 62 -2.45 2.42 7.76
N GLY A 63 -2.85 3.67 7.98
CA GLY A 63 -3.74 4.43 7.10
C GLY A 63 -3.15 4.58 5.71
N PHE A 64 -1.91 5.06 5.61
CA PHE A 64 -1.21 5.16 4.33
C PHE A 64 -0.97 3.80 3.67
N SER A 65 -0.70 2.75 4.46
CA SER A 65 -0.59 1.39 3.91
C SER A 65 -1.90 0.91 3.26
N ILE A 66 -3.06 1.26 3.83
CA ILE A 66 -4.37 0.98 3.22
C ILE A 66 -4.53 1.78 1.93
N CYS A 67 -4.16 3.07 1.93
CA CYS A 67 -4.20 3.93 0.73
C CYS A 67 -3.35 3.39 -0.41
N ASP A 68 -2.08 3.04 -0.14
CA ASP A 68 -1.15 2.48 -1.13
C ASP A 68 -1.70 1.21 -1.82
N LEU A 69 -2.52 0.44 -1.10
CA LEU A 69 -3.16 -0.76 -1.64
C LEU A 69 -4.42 -0.44 -2.45
N LEU A 70 -5.24 0.50 -1.98
CA LEU A 70 -6.59 0.75 -2.48
C LEU A 70 -6.72 1.92 -3.46
N GLU A 71 -5.67 2.73 -3.62
CA GLU A 71 -5.65 3.88 -4.51
C GLU A 71 -4.30 4.03 -5.25
N LYS A 72 -4.31 4.88 -6.28
CA LYS A 72 -3.06 5.37 -6.90
C LYS A 72 -2.50 6.51 -6.04
N PRO A 73 -1.19 6.77 -6.10
CA PRO A 73 -0.58 7.88 -5.37
C PRO A 73 -1.32 9.21 -5.58
N GLY A 74 -1.64 9.89 -4.48
CA GLY A 74 -2.42 11.13 -4.48
C GLY A 74 -3.94 10.93 -4.56
N GLY A 75 -4.43 9.75 -4.16
CA GLY A 75 -5.85 9.44 -4.06
C GLY A 75 -6.56 10.17 -2.91
N ASP A 76 -7.89 10.11 -2.89
CA ASP A 76 -8.70 10.86 -1.94
C ASP A 76 -8.64 10.26 -0.51
N LEU A 77 -8.39 8.95 -0.36
CA LEU A 77 -8.29 8.30 0.96
C LEU A 77 -7.10 8.85 1.75
N GLU A 78 -5.99 9.19 1.09
CA GLU A 78 -4.77 9.71 1.74
C GLU A 78 -5.07 10.93 2.62
N SER A 79 -6.03 11.78 2.22
CA SER A 79 -6.44 12.97 2.97
C SER A 79 -7.08 12.67 4.33
N TYR A 80 -7.40 11.41 4.60
CA TYR A 80 -8.04 10.96 5.84
C TYR A 80 -7.22 9.86 6.56
N ALA A 81 -6.09 9.44 6.00
CA ALA A 81 -5.30 8.31 6.50
C ALA A 81 -4.75 8.54 7.92
N ASP A 82 -4.39 9.78 8.23
CA ASP A 82 -3.89 10.23 9.53
C ASP A 82 -5.01 10.66 10.50
N SER A 83 -6.28 10.51 10.10
CA SER A 83 -7.40 10.93 10.94
C SER A 83 -7.45 10.09 12.22
N PHE A 84 -7.35 10.75 13.36
CA PHE A 84 -7.46 10.07 14.64
C PHE A 84 -8.92 10.05 15.09
N PRO A 85 -9.55 8.87 15.27
CA PRO A 85 -10.91 8.80 15.77
C PRO A 85 -10.96 9.43 17.16
N PHE A 86 -11.76 10.47 17.30
CA PHE A 86 -11.95 11.18 18.56
C PHE A 86 -12.77 10.30 19.51
N LYS A 87 -12.12 9.51 20.37
CA LYS A 87 -12.83 8.47 21.14
C LYS A 87 -13.12 8.81 22.60
N ASP A 88 -12.26 9.62 23.23
CA ASP A 88 -12.37 9.89 24.67
C ASP A 88 -12.76 11.34 24.95
N VAL A 89 -14.06 11.60 24.79
CA VAL A 89 -14.63 12.93 25.08
C VAL A 89 -14.43 13.30 26.55
N ASP A 90 -14.48 12.32 27.45
CA ASP A 90 -14.35 12.57 28.89
C ASP A 90 -12.92 13.01 29.24
N GLN A 91 -11.91 12.37 28.67
CA GLN A 91 -10.51 12.79 28.80
C GLN A 91 -10.31 14.22 28.27
N VAL A 92 -10.84 14.53 27.08
CA VAL A 92 -10.67 15.87 26.48
C VAL A 92 -11.37 16.95 27.30
N LEU A 93 -12.54 16.66 27.87
CA LEU A 93 -13.24 17.56 28.77
C LEU A 93 -12.51 17.74 30.11
N ALA A 94 -11.80 16.71 30.58
CA ALA A 94 -10.96 16.78 31.77
C ALA A 94 -9.70 17.63 31.53
N GLU A 95 -9.06 17.49 30.36
CA GLU A 95 -7.87 18.25 29.97
C GLU A 95 -8.20 19.70 29.59
N ILE A 96 -9.36 19.93 28.96
CA ILE A 96 -9.81 21.25 28.49
C ILE A 96 -11.25 21.51 28.97
N PRO A 97 -11.45 21.91 30.24
CA PRO A 97 -12.78 22.15 30.82
C PRO A 97 -13.61 23.22 30.07
N GLY A 98 -12.94 24.11 29.33
CA GLY A 98 -13.59 25.12 28.50
C GLY A 98 -14.39 24.57 27.32
N LEU A 99 -14.17 23.30 26.93
CA LEU A 99 -14.93 22.62 25.88
C LEU A 99 -16.25 22.01 26.37
N LYS A 100 -16.59 22.13 27.66
CA LYS A 100 -17.83 21.58 28.21
C LYS A 100 -19.10 22.16 27.56
N SER A 101 -19.03 23.38 27.04
CA SER A 101 -20.14 23.99 26.28
C SER A 101 -20.43 23.31 24.94
N VAL A 102 -19.49 22.51 24.41
CA VAL A 102 -19.61 21.77 23.14
C VAL A 102 -19.57 20.25 23.34
N GLU A 103 -19.77 19.76 24.57
CA GLU A 103 -19.72 18.33 24.92
C GLU A 103 -20.60 17.45 24.02
N GLU A 104 -21.86 17.85 23.79
CA GLU A 104 -22.79 17.08 22.95
C GLU A 104 -22.29 16.97 21.50
N GLN A 105 -21.65 18.01 20.97
CA GLN A 105 -21.07 18.01 19.62
C GLN A 105 -19.82 17.13 19.56
N LEU A 106 -18.99 17.15 20.60
CA LEU A 106 -17.83 16.28 20.72
C LEU A 106 -18.23 14.81 20.81
N ARG A 107 -19.31 14.47 21.54
CA ARG A 107 -19.86 13.11 21.60
C ARG A 107 -20.43 12.66 20.26
N LEU A 108 -21.16 13.52 19.55
CA LEU A 108 -21.63 13.23 18.20
C LEU A 108 -20.48 12.98 17.20
N LEU A 109 -19.40 13.75 17.32
CA LEU A 109 -18.19 13.53 16.52
C LEU A 109 -17.48 12.22 16.89
N ALA A 110 -17.52 11.83 18.16
CA ALA A 110 -16.95 10.57 18.64
C ALA A 110 -17.76 9.33 18.24
N GLU A 111 -19.08 9.45 18.18
CA GLU A 111 -20.00 8.37 17.81
C GLU A 111 -20.06 8.10 16.30
N GLY A 112 -19.64 9.06 15.47
CA GLY A 112 -19.62 8.91 14.02
C GLY A 112 -18.55 7.91 13.54
N THR A 113 -18.89 7.08 12.55
CA THR A 113 -17.89 6.30 11.82
C THR A 113 -16.87 7.27 11.19
N PRO A 114 -15.56 7.14 11.49
CA PRO A 114 -14.56 8.01 10.90
C PRO A 114 -14.66 7.99 9.37
N GLU A 115 -14.53 9.15 8.73
CA GLU A 115 -14.67 9.27 7.27
C GLU A 115 -13.69 8.33 6.54
N PHE A 116 -12.49 8.14 7.10
CA PHE A 116 -11.51 7.17 6.59
C PHE A 116 -12.03 5.73 6.54
N VAL A 117 -12.75 5.28 7.58
CA VAL A 117 -13.34 3.93 7.63
C VAL A 117 -14.36 3.77 6.51
N ARG A 118 -15.28 4.73 6.39
CA ARG A 118 -16.33 4.72 5.37
C ARG A 118 -15.74 4.72 3.96
N ARG A 119 -14.74 5.56 3.71
CA ARG A 119 -14.03 5.67 2.41
C ARG A 119 -13.25 4.40 2.10
N THR A 120 -12.56 3.82 3.09
CA THR A 120 -11.85 2.55 2.96
C THR A 120 -12.79 1.42 2.55
N GLU A 121 -13.95 1.30 3.19
CA GLU A 121 -14.94 0.29 2.84
C GLU A 121 -15.51 0.47 1.42
N GLU A 122 -15.67 1.72 0.98
CA GLU A 122 -16.12 2.07 -0.37
C GLU A 122 -15.06 1.73 -1.43
N ALA A 123 -13.80 2.12 -1.19
CA ALA A 123 -12.66 1.79 -2.03
C ALA A 123 -12.44 0.28 -2.11
N TYR A 124 -12.49 -0.42 -0.97
CA TYR A 124 -12.42 -1.89 -0.93
C TYR A 124 -13.51 -2.55 -1.78
N ARG A 125 -14.77 -2.14 -1.62
CA ARG A 125 -15.88 -2.67 -2.44
C ARG A 125 -15.68 -2.42 -3.92
N THR A 126 -15.23 -1.22 -4.28
CA THR A 126 -14.94 -0.83 -5.67
C THR A 126 -13.84 -1.70 -6.25
N THR A 127 -12.71 -1.82 -5.57
CA THR A 127 -11.58 -2.66 -6.01
C THR A 127 -11.98 -4.12 -6.08
N ARG A 128 -12.64 -4.67 -5.04
CA ARG A 128 -13.12 -6.06 -5.01
C ARG A 128 -14.01 -6.41 -6.20
N SER A 129 -14.86 -5.48 -6.64
CA SER A 129 -15.78 -5.68 -7.77
C SER A 129 -15.06 -5.91 -9.11
N LYS A 130 -13.81 -5.47 -9.23
CA LYS A 130 -12.95 -5.67 -10.42
C LYS A 130 -12.24 -7.03 -10.41
N LEU A 131 -12.18 -7.71 -9.26
CA LEU A 131 -11.34 -8.90 -9.09
C LEU A 131 -12.14 -10.19 -9.23
N ALA A 132 -11.56 -11.16 -9.95
CA ALA A 132 -12.16 -12.49 -10.08
C ALA A 132 -12.25 -13.24 -8.74
N ASN A 133 -11.25 -13.06 -7.87
CA ASN A 133 -11.19 -13.63 -6.53
C ASN A 133 -10.24 -12.81 -5.64
N ASP A 134 -10.15 -13.18 -4.36
CA ASP A 134 -9.34 -12.47 -3.36
C ASP A 134 -7.84 -12.76 -3.44
N GLN A 135 -7.40 -13.71 -4.27
CA GLN A 135 -5.99 -14.07 -4.44
C GLN A 135 -5.29 -13.25 -5.54
N VAL A 136 -6.05 -12.47 -6.31
CA VAL A 136 -5.53 -11.62 -7.38
C VAL A 136 -4.59 -10.59 -6.78
N PHE A 137 -3.34 -10.58 -7.23
CA PHE A 137 -2.38 -9.54 -6.87
C PHE A 137 -2.80 -8.22 -7.50
N ILE A 138 -2.98 -7.22 -6.65
CA ILE A 138 -3.22 -5.85 -7.08
C ILE A 138 -2.03 -4.96 -6.78
N PHE A 139 -1.94 -3.87 -7.50
CA PHE A 139 -0.99 -2.79 -7.26
C PHE A 139 -1.72 -1.48 -7.54
N GLU A 140 -1.74 -0.57 -6.56
CA GLU A 140 -2.38 0.75 -6.69
C GLU A 140 -3.84 0.66 -7.18
N ALA A 141 -4.68 -0.11 -6.47
CA ALA A 141 -6.11 -0.33 -6.74
C ALA A 141 -6.51 -1.11 -8.01
N ASP A 142 -5.56 -1.50 -8.85
CA ASP A 142 -5.83 -2.18 -10.12
C ASP A 142 -5.14 -3.57 -10.17
N VAL A 143 -5.68 -4.46 -11.02
CA VAL A 143 -5.05 -5.76 -11.27
C VAL A 143 -3.66 -5.52 -11.85
N TRP A 144 -2.65 -6.05 -11.18
CA TRP A 144 -1.27 -5.84 -11.61
C TRP A 144 -1.00 -6.56 -12.94
N THR A 145 -0.35 -5.86 -13.89
CA THR A 145 0.25 -6.49 -15.07
C THR A 145 1.67 -5.96 -15.25
N MET A 146 2.52 -6.75 -15.92
CA MET A 146 3.89 -6.29 -16.19
C MET A 146 3.89 -5.10 -17.15
N GLU A 147 2.98 -5.06 -18.12
CA GLU A 147 2.87 -3.96 -19.08
C GLU A 147 2.49 -2.65 -18.40
N SER A 148 1.48 -2.65 -17.52
CA SER A 148 1.07 -1.43 -16.83
C SER A 148 2.16 -0.96 -15.86
N PHE A 149 2.82 -1.89 -15.18
CA PHE A 149 3.92 -1.59 -14.28
C PHE A 149 5.13 -0.98 -14.99
N VAL A 150 5.55 -1.53 -16.14
CA VAL A 150 6.66 -0.96 -16.94
C VAL A 150 6.29 0.42 -17.47
N GLN A 151 5.06 0.61 -17.94
CA GLN A 151 4.59 1.93 -18.38
C GLN A 151 4.64 2.96 -17.25
N GLN A 152 4.14 2.62 -16.05
CA GLN A 152 4.23 3.49 -14.88
C GLN A 152 5.68 3.83 -14.53
N LEU A 153 6.58 2.85 -14.58
CA LEU A 153 8.01 3.08 -14.32
C LEU A 153 8.65 4.02 -15.38
N GLN A 154 8.26 3.89 -16.64
CA GLN A 154 8.66 4.83 -17.71
C GLN A 154 8.12 6.25 -17.47
N ASP A 155 6.88 6.37 -17.00
CA ASP A 155 6.27 7.67 -16.68
C ASP A 155 7.01 8.35 -15.52
N GLN A 156 7.33 7.60 -14.46
CA GLN A 156 8.09 8.08 -13.29
C GLN A 156 9.49 8.59 -13.68
N ILE A 157 10.20 7.90 -14.59
CA ILE A 157 11.55 8.31 -15.01
C ILE A 157 11.55 9.40 -16.10
N SER A 158 10.40 9.64 -16.74
CA SER A 158 10.23 10.71 -17.74
C SER A 158 10.11 12.09 -17.10
N GLN A 159 9.76 12.16 -15.81
CA GLN A 159 9.65 13.39 -15.04
C GLN A 159 10.93 13.67 -14.22
N GLU A 160 10.84 14.51 -13.18
CA GLU A 160 11.83 14.51 -12.11
C GLU A 160 11.75 13.18 -11.36
N VAL A 161 12.91 12.59 -11.03
CA VAL A 161 12.96 11.25 -10.43
C VAL A 161 12.41 11.32 -9.01
N ALA A 162 11.12 11.02 -8.86
CA ALA A 162 10.44 11.03 -7.58
C ALA A 162 10.99 9.93 -6.66
N PRO A 163 10.92 10.09 -5.32
CA PRO A 163 11.28 9.04 -4.38
C PRO A 163 10.59 7.68 -4.63
N ALA A 164 9.38 7.69 -5.20
CA ALA A 164 8.66 6.48 -5.58
C ALA A 164 9.46 5.60 -6.58
N PHE A 165 10.28 6.20 -7.45
CA PHE A 165 11.09 5.48 -8.45
C PHE A 165 11.92 4.35 -7.84
N TYR A 166 12.49 4.55 -6.65
CA TYR A 166 13.32 3.52 -6.00
C TYR A 166 12.54 2.24 -5.70
N ASN A 167 11.27 2.37 -5.31
CA ASN A 167 10.40 1.22 -5.07
C ASN A 167 10.04 0.50 -6.37
N TYR A 168 9.70 1.24 -7.42
CA TYR A 168 9.46 0.67 -8.74
C TYR A 168 10.71 -0.05 -9.29
N ARG A 169 11.90 0.54 -9.14
CA ARG A 169 13.18 -0.10 -9.53
C ARG A 169 13.44 -1.39 -8.76
N HIS A 170 13.19 -1.42 -7.45
CA HIS A 170 13.36 -2.65 -6.66
C HIS A 170 12.39 -3.75 -7.11
N ARG A 171 11.12 -3.40 -7.32
CA ARG A 171 10.11 -4.33 -7.83
C ARG A 171 10.45 -4.83 -9.23
N PHE A 172 10.88 -3.97 -10.15
CA PHE A 172 11.26 -4.37 -11.50
C PHE A 172 12.39 -5.41 -11.49
N GLU A 173 13.48 -5.15 -10.76
CA GLU A 173 14.57 -6.14 -10.61
C GLU A 173 14.08 -7.42 -9.93
N ALA A 174 13.29 -7.30 -8.85
CA ALA A 174 12.78 -8.46 -8.14
C ALA A 174 11.87 -9.32 -9.03
N TYR A 175 11.00 -8.74 -9.85
CA TYR A 175 10.07 -9.48 -10.71
C TYR A 175 10.74 -10.09 -11.92
N THR A 176 11.70 -9.38 -12.51
CA THR A 176 12.30 -9.78 -13.79
C THR A 176 13.63 -10.52 -13.64
N GLY A 177 14.34 -10.31 -12.54
CA GLY A 177 15.72 -10.76 -12.37
C GLY A 177 16.74 -9.94 -13.19
N ILE A 178 16.31 -8.86 -13.83
CA ILE A 178 17.18 -7.99 -14.62
C ILE A 178 17.99 -7.11 -13.67
N ASP A 179 19.32 -7.21 -13.77
CA ASP A 179 20.25 -6.38 -12.99
C ASP A 179 20.06 -4.89 -13.31
N CYS A 180 19.57 -4.16 -12.31
CA CYS A 180 19.31 -2.74 -12.39
C CYS A 180 20.44 -1.91 -11.74
N THR A 181 21.64 -2.47 -11.56
CA THR A 181 22.81 -1.74 -11.02
C THR A 181 23.18 -0.54 -11.90
N SER A 182 23.07 -0.70 -13.23
CA SER A 182 23.37 0.36 -14.21
C SER A 182 22.42 1.56 -14.15
N PHE A 183 21.29 1.43 -13.43
CA PHE A 183 20.30 2.49 -13.26
C PHE A 183 20.81 3.62 -12.39
N PHE A 184 21.97 3.46 -11.73
CA PHE A 184 22.59 4.50 -10.94
C PHE A 184 23.99 4.82 -11.46
N LYS A 185 24.32 6.11 -11.47
CA LYS A 185 25.66 6.61 -11.79
C LYS A 185 25.99 7.76 -10.85
N GLY A 186 27.02 7.57 -10.02
CA GLY A 186 27.45 8.61 -9.06
C GLY A 186 26.41 8.93 -7.97
N GLY A 187 25.58 7.96 -7.59
CA GLY A 187 24.53 8.15 -6.58
C GLY A 187 23.23 8.76 -7.09
N SER A 188 23.12 9.03 -8.39
CA SER A 188 21.90 9.55 -9.03
C SER A 188 21.37 8.59 -10.08
N ALA A 189 20.06 8.66 -10.33
CA ALA A 189 19.41 7.85 -11.35
C ALA A 189 19.96 8.18 -12.76
N ASN A 190 20.39 7.15 -13.47
CA ASN A 190 20.89 7.22 -14.84
C ASN A 190 19.73 6.99 -15.81
N ARG A 191 18.96 8.05 -16.08
CA ARG A 191 17.72 8.02 -16.89
C ARG A 191 17.90 7.33 -18.24
N LEU A 192 19.02 7.55 -18.92
CA LEU A 192 19.30 6.94 -20.23
C LEU A 192 19.46 5.42 -20.12
N ALA A 193 20.17 4.93 -19.11
CA ALA A 193 20.33 3.49 -18.89
C ALA A 193 19.00 2.82 -18.50
N ILE A 194 18.20 3.51 -17.69
CA ILE A 194 16.86 3.04 -17.28
C ILE A 194 15.97 2.91 -18.51
N MET A 195 15.82 3.98 -19.29
CA MET A 195 14.98 3.97 -20.49
C MET A 195 15.42 2.91 -21.49
N ALA A 196 16.72 2.81 -21.78
CA ALA A 196 17.23 1.78 -22.69
C ALA A 196 16.91 0.35 -22.22
N ALA A 197 16.98 0.07 -20.91
CA ALA A 197 16.64 -1.23 -20.36
C ALA A 197 15.12 -1.53 -20.45
N LEU A 198 14.27 -0.54 -20.14
CA LEU A 198 12.80 -0.69 -20.22
C LEU A 198 12.32 -0.83 -21.68
N GLU A 199 12.94 -0.10 -22.61
CA GLU A 199 12.71 -0.23 -24.05
C GLU A 199 13.10 -1.63 -24.54
N THR A 200 14.32 -2.08 -24.21
CA THR A 200 14.79 -3.43 -24.55
C THR A 200 13.83 -4.51 -24.02
N PHE A 201 13.37 -4.37 -22.77
CA PHE A 201 12.42 -5.29 -22.16
C PHE A 201 11.10 -5.30 -22.93
N THR A 202 10.55 -4.13 -23.24
CA THR A 202 9.28 -3.97 -23.98
C THR A 202 9.39 -4.52 -25.41
N GLU A 203 10.47 -4.19 -26.14
CA GLU A 203 10.72 -4.64 -27.51
C GLU A 203 10.93 -6.15 -27.62
N SER A 204 11.48 -6.78 -26.59
CA SER A 204 11.67 -8.24 -26.54
C SER A 204 10.36 -9.04 -26.40
N ASN A 205 9.23 -8.36 -26.15
CA ASN A 205 7.95 -8.97 -25.80
C ASN A 205 8.02 -9.88 -24.55
N ALA A 206 9.01 -9.67 -23.67
CA ALA A 206 9.18 -10.46 -22.44
C ALA A 206 8.01 -10.28 -21.47
N ALA A 207 7.33 -9.12 -21.50
CA ALA A 207 6.14 -8.84 -20.69
C ALA A 207 5.02 -9.87 -20.88
N ALA A 208 4.88 -10.45 -22.08
CA ALA A 208 3.87 -11.46 -22.38
C ALA A 208 4.03 -12.77 -21.58
N ASN A 209 5.18 -12.99 -20.94
CA ASN A 209 5.39 -14.13 -20.04
C ASN A 209 4.81 -13.92 -18.63
N TYR A 210 4.30 -12.73 -18.32
CA TYR A 210 3.78 -12.37 -17.01
C TYR A 210 2.25 -12.34 -17.02
N LEU A 211 1.64 -13.33 -16.38
CA LEU A 211 0.20 -13.41 -16.21
C LEU A 211 -0.35 -12.27 -15.33
N PRO A 212 -1.46 -11.62 -15.73
CA PRO A 212 -2.16 -10.62 -14.93
C PRO A 212 -2.53 -11.12 -13.54
N GLY A 213 -2.35 -10.27 -12.53
CA GLY A 213 -2.73 -10.52 -11.15
C GLY A 213 -1.92 -11.62 -10.46
N ARG A 214 -0.73 -11.94 -10.99
CA ARG A 214 0.17 -12.95 -10.43
C ARG A 214 1.50 -12.32 -10.00
N ARG A 215 2.11 -12.89 -8.97
CA ARG A 215 3.37 -12.40 -8.39
C ARG A 215 4.54 -13.18 -8.96
N TYR A 216 5.68 -12.52 -9.15
CA TYR A 216 6.87 -13.09 -9.74
C TYR A 216 8.12 -12.75 -8.92
N PHE A 217 9.09 -13.66 -8.94
CA PHE A 217 10.44 -13.41 -8.42
C PHE A 217 11.48 -13.96 -9.39
N ALA A 218 12.41 -13.12 -9.82
CA ALA A 218 13.45 -13.42 -10.79
C ALA A 218 12.91 -14.12 -12.07
N GLY A 219 11.77 -13.65 -12.58
CA GLY A 219 11.08 -14.21 -13.75
C GLY A 219 10.27 -15.47 -13.47
N HIS A 220 10.25 -15.99 -12.23
CA HIS A 220 9.50 -17.18 -11.85
C HIS A 220 8.19 -16.83 -11.16
N LEU A 221 7.11 -17.50 -11.56
CA LEU A 221 5.80 -17.38 -10.93
C LEU A 221 5.87 -17.84 -9.46
N ILE A 222 5.42 -16.99 -8.54
CA ILE A 222 5.24 -17.35 -7.13
C ILE A 222 3.96 -18.17 -6.99
N PRO A 223 4.00 -19.35 -6.35
CA PRO A 223 2.81 -20.15 -6.10
C PRO A 223 1.75 -19.40 -5.28
N ALA A 224 0.50 -19.58 -5.67
CA ALA A 224 -0.66 -19.14 -4.91
C ALA A 224 -0.95 -20.08 -3.73
#